data_AF-A0A8J2LM38-F1
#
_entry.id   AF-A0A8J2LM38-F1
#
_cell.length_a   1.000
_cell.length_b   1.000
_cell.length_c   1.000
_cell.angle_alpha   90.00
_cell.angle_beta   90.00
_cell.angle_gamma   90.00
#
_symmetry.space_group_name_H-M   'P 1'
#
loop_
_entity.id
_entity.type
_entity.pdbx_description
1 polymer ?
#
loop_
_entity_poly.entity_id
_entity_poly.type
_entity_poly.pdbx_seq_one_letter_code
_entity_poly.pdbx_strand_id
1 'polypeptide(L)'
;MPGIFHRQTIASFYSIVAAIGSYISLYSNSDILQDRIFMGRQFAENNFDFIVVGSGSAGAVVANRLSEHHNVLLLEAGGHPMPLSYVPVLAINLLNYPEIDWMHLTVPQTGACLAAKNQQSGWSQGKTLGGTSTINLMIQSRGCPRDYDNWAKLLQDPKWSYNEVLPFFKKMEDFHGAYENTSLHGKGGPMNVEIVPDKSNGDVFVGAGQDFGYPKTDLNGRFTEGFDNIYYNIKNGRRHGTYPAYLKPIMNRYTLTIEKFAHVNKILIDENGKAIGVEYDRHLMRKQAFASKEVIISAGLNS
;
A
#
# COMPACT_ATOMS: atom_id res chain seq x y z
N MET A 1 41.30 8.99 -28.80
CA MET A 1 40.98 8.97 -27.35
C MET A 1 39.48 8.85 -27.02
N PRO A 2 38.68 7.90 -27.56
CA PRO A 2 37.28 7.70 -27.10
C PRO A 2 37.13 6.66 -25.97
N GLY A 3 38.15 5.83 -25.70
CA GLY A 3 38.04 4.68 -24.79
C GLY A 3 38.17 4.98 -23.29
N ILE A 4 38.73 6.14 -22.91
CA ILE A 4 38.99 6.48 -21.50
C ILE A 4 37.73 7.06 -20.84
N PHE A 5 37.01 7.96 -21.54
CA PHE A 5 35.74 8.51 -21.04
C PHE A 5 34.68 7.42 -20.86
N HIS A 6 34.52 6.51 -21.83
CA HIS A 6 33.54 5.44 -21.75
C HIS A 6 33.79 4.48 -20.56
N ARG A 7 35.05 4.11 -20.31
CA ARG A 7 35.43 3.25 -19.16
C ARG A 7 35.25 3.94 -17.81
N GLN A 8 35.52 5.24 -17.72
CA GLN A 8 35.26 6.00 -16.49
C GLN A 8 33.77 6.06 -16.17
N THR A 9 32.91 6.38 -17.14
CA THR A 9 31.45 6.37 -16.93
C THR A 9 30.90 5.01 -16.50
N ILE A 10 31.42 3.91 -17.06
CA ILE A 10 31.00 2.56 -16.70
C ILE A 10 31.45 2.21 -15.27
N ALA A 11 32.69 2.52 -14.90
CA ALA A 11 33.18 2.31 -13.54
C ALA A 11 32.38 3.13 -12.51
N SER A 12 32.10 4.40 -12.83
CA SER A 12 31.26 5.27 -12.00
C SER A 12 29.84 4.71 -11.82
N PHE A 13 29.24 4.17 -12.89
CA PHE A 13 27.92 3.54 -12.83
C PHE A 13 27.91 2.33 -11.89
N TYR A 14 28.87 1.40 -12.03
CA TYR A 14 28.96 0.23 -11.14
C TYR A 14 29.20 0.62 -9.68
N SER A 15 30.02 1.64 -9.42
CA SER A 15 30.23 2.16 -8.07
C SER A 15 28.95 2.74 -7.46
N ILE A 16 28.14 3.46 -8.24
CA ILE A 16 26.85 4.00 -7.78
C ILE A 16 25.87 2.85 -7.47
N VAL A 17 25.77 1.86 -8.36
CA VAL A 17 24.90 0.69 -8.14
C VAL A 17 25.32 -0.09 -6.90
N ALA A 18 26.63 -0.33 -6.73
CA ALA A 18 27.15 -1.00 -5.54
C ALA A 18 26.86 -0.20 -4.26
N ALA A 19 27.07 1.12 -4.27
CA ALA A 19 26.78 1.97 -3.11
C ALA A 19 25.30 1.96 -2.73
N ILE A 20 24.39 2.00 -3.72
CA ILE A 20 22.95 1.89 -3.50
C ILE A 20 22.62 0.51 -2.89
N GLY A 21 23.18 -0.57 -3.44
CA GLY A 21 22.98 -1.93 -2.92
C GLY A 21 23.46 -2.08 -1.47
N SER A 22 24.65 -1.58 -1.15
CA SER A 22 25.17 -1.57 0.22
C SER A 22 24.31 -0.75 1.17
N TYR A 23 23.85 0.44 0.74
CA TYR A 23 22.97 1.28 1.55
C TYR A 23 21.64 0.59 1.86
N ILE A 24 21.02 -0.06 0.88
CA ILE A 24 19.78 -0.83 1.08
C ILE A 24 20.01 -1.97 2.07
N SER A 25 21.07 -2.75 1.87
CA SER A 25 21.39 -3.86 2.76
C SER A 25 21.62 -3.38 4.20
N LEU A 26 22.36 -2.28 4.38
CA LEU A 26 22.56 -1.68 5.70
C LEU A 26 21.24 -1.20 6.30
N TYR A 27 20.37 -0.57 5.51
CA TYR A 27 19.07 -0.10 5.97
C TYR A 27 18.20 -1.26 6.47
N SER A 28 18.01 -2.31 5.66
CA SER A 28 17.19 -3.47 6.02
C SER A 28 17.71 -4.17 7.27
N ASN A 29 19.04 -4.38 7.36
CA ASN A 29 19.67 -4.96 8.54
C ASN A 29 19.55 -4.06 9.78
N SER A 30 19.65 -2.74 9.61
CA SER A 30 19.49 -1.81 10.72
C SER A 30 18.07 -1.80 11.26
N ASP A 31 17.06 -1.91 10.40
CA ASP A 31 15.64 -1.91 10.79
C ASP A 31 15.31 -3.13 11.66
N ILE A 32 15.67 -4.33 11.20
CA ILE A 32 15.44 -5.56 11.98
C ILE A 32 16.21 -5.56 13.32
N LEU A 33 17.45 -5.07 13.33
CA LEU A 33 18.27 -4.99 14.54
C LEU A 33 17.70 -3.99 15.55
N GLN A 34 17.31 -2.80 15.09
CA GLN A 34 16.67 -1.80 15.95
C GLN A 34 15.37 -2.35 16.53
N ASP A 35 14.50 -2.94 15.71
CA ASP A 35 13.23 -3.51 16.17
C ASP A 35 13.44 -4.60 17.23
N ARG A 36 14.45 -5.47 17.06
CA ARG A 36 14.82 -6.49 18.04
C ARG A 36 15.33 -5.89 19.36
N ILE A 37 16.13 -4.83 19.31
CA ILE A 37 16.63 -4.15 20.50
C ILE A 37 15.47 -3.51 21.27
N PHE A 38 14.52 -2.88 20.58
CA PHE A 38 13.35 -2.28 21.21
C PHE A 38 12.37 -3.33 21.74
N MET A 39 12.26 -4.51 21.11
CA MET A 39 11.47 -5.64 21.63
C MET A 39 11.92 -6.06 23.03
N GLY A 40 13.23 -6.02 23.33
CA GLY A 40 13.77 -6.34 24.65
C GLY A 40 13.38 -5.36 25.76
N ARG A 41 12.76 -4.23 25.43
CA ARG A 41 12.24 -3.22 26.37
C ARG A 41 10.72 -3.32 26.55
N GLN A 42 10.17 -4.53 26.46
CA GLN A 42 8.72 -4.75 26.33
C GLN A 42 7.94 -3.96 27.38
N PHE A 43 7.08 -3.07 26.86
CA PHE A 43 6.04 -2.41 27.62
C PHE A 43 5.05 -3.47 28.12
N ALA A 44 4.52 -3.24 29.32
CA ALA A 44 3.62 -4.12 30.07
C ALA A 44 2.51 -4.73 29.21
N GLU A 45 1.95 -5.85 29.66
CA GLU A 45 0.74 -6.49 29.13
C GLU A 45 -0.34 -5.45 28.82
N ASN A 46 -0.31 -4.89 27.62
CA ASN A 46 -1.21 -3.84 27.23
C ASN A 46 -2.51 -4.51 26.79
N ASN A 47 -3.58 -4.24 27.54
CA ASN A 47 -4.92 -4.57 27.11
C ASN A 47 -5.24 -3.77 25.83
N PHE A 48 -5.22 -4.46 24.68
CA PHE A 48 -5.64 -3.87 23.41
C PHE A 48 -7.15 -3.99 23.25
N ASP A 49 -7.77 -2.91 22.79
CA ASP A 49 -9.17 -2.94 22.38
C ASP A 49 -9.30 -3.68 21.04
N PHE A 50 -8.40 -3.37 20.12
CA PHE A 50 -8.40 -3.93 18.78
C PHE A 50 -7.02 -4.44 18.39
N ILE A 51 -6.99 -5.57 17.68
CA ILE A 51 -5.81 -6.04 16.97
C ILE A 51 -6.09 -5.93 15.48
N VAL A 52 -5.25 -5.20 14.76
CA VAL A 52 -5.30 -5.10 13.30
C VAL A 52 -4.16 -5.94 12.71
N VAL A 53 -4.52 -6.91 11.88
CA VAL A 53 -3.57 -7.83 11.24
C VAL A 53 -3.27 -7.36 9.83
N GLY A 54 -2.03 -6.95 9.59
CA GLY A 54 -1.58 -6.39 8.31
C GLY A 54 -1.73 -4.88 8.27
N SER A 55 -0.64 -4.20 7.94
CA SER A 55 -0.56 -2.72 7.85
C SER A 55 -0.66 -2.22 6.40
N GLY A 56 -1.27 -3.02 5.53
CA GLY A 56 -1.50 -2.68 4.13
C GLY A 56 -2.47 -1.52 3.94
N SER A 57 -2.92 -1.31 2.70
CA SER A 57 -3.73 -0.14 2.33
C SER A 57 -4.97 0.06 3.22
N ALA A 58 -5.68 -1.01 3.60
CA ALA A 58 -6.84 -0.91 4.48
C ALA A 58 -6.43 -0.86 5.97
N GLY A 59 -5.55 -1.78 6.39
CA GLY A 59 -5.16 -1.91 7.80
C GLY A 59 -4.50 -0.67 8.37
N ALA A 60 -3.69 0.04 7.57
CA ALA A 60 -3.11 1.33 7.95
C ALA A 60 -4.19 2.39 8.27
N VAL A 61 -5.26 2.45 7.47
CA VAL A 61 -6.38 3.37 7.67
C VAL A 61 -7.17 2.99 8.91
N VAL A 62 -7.52 1.71 9.06
CA VAL A 62 -8.27 1.20 10.20
C VAL A 62 -7.52 1.47 11.51
N ALA A 63 -6.25 1.11 11.58
CA ALA A 63 -5.43 1.36 12.77
C ALA A 63 -5.30 2.86 13.08
N ASN A 64 -5.13 3.70 12.07
CA ASN A 64 -5.09 5.16 12.23
C ASN A 64 -6.39 5.70 12.84
N ARG A 65 -7.55 5.25 12.36
CA ARG A 65 -8.85 5.74 12.85
C ARG A 65 -9.23 5.19 14.21
N LEU A 66 -9.07 3.88 14.44
CA LEU A 66 -9.40 3.28 15.74
C LEU A 66 -8.50 3.82 16.86
N SER A 67 -7.21 4.04 16.58
CA SER A 67 -6.29 4.56 17.58
C SER A 67 -6.57 6.01 17.99
N GLU A 68 -7.46 6.74 17.33
CA GLU A 68 -7.90 8.06 17.83
C GLU A 68 -8.61 7.95 19.20
N HIS A 69 -9.23 6.79 19.50
CA HIS A 69 -10.05 6.59 20.69
C HIS A 69 -9.83 5.27 21.44
N HIS A 70 -9.03 4.35 20.89
CA HIS A 70 -8.86 2.99 21.41
C HIS A 70 -7.41 2.55 21.40
N ASN A 71 -7.05 1.62 22.30
CA ASN A 71 -5.73 1.00 22.28
C ASN A 71 -5.67 -0.04 21.16
N VAL A 72 -4.80 0.18 20.17
CA VAL A 72 -4.69 -0.65 18.97
C VAL A 72 -3.32 -1.28 18.88
N LEU A 73 -3.29 -2.59 18.66
CA LEU A 73 -2.10 -3.32 18.21
C LEU A 73 -2.17 -3.52 16.70
N LEU A 74 -1.19 -3.02 15.96
CA LEU A 74 -1.03 -3.24 14.53
C LEU A 74 0.14 -4.19 14.29
N LEU A 75 -0.15 -5.36 13.73
CA LEU A 75 0.86 -6.40 13.43
C LEU A 75 1.18 -6.39 11.94
N GLU A 76 2.46 -6.27 11.59
CA GLU A 76 2.94 -6.30 10.21
C GLU A 76 4.08 -7.31 10.06
N ALA A 77 3.98 -8.20 9.07
CA ALA A 77 4.99 -9.20 8.80
C ALA A 77 6.30 -8.61 8.26
N GLY A 78 6.22 -7.47 7.56
CA GLY A 78 7.37 -6.73 7.04
C GLY A 78 7.95 -5.69 8.01
N GLY A 79 9.03 -5.05 7.53
CA GLY A 79 9.68 -3.91 8.18
C GLY A 79 9.20 -2.55 7.67
N HIS A 80 10.00 -1.52 7.86
CA HIS A 80 9.79 -0.21 7.25
C HIS A 80 9.91 -0.24 5.71
N PRO A 81 9.23 0.67 5.00
CA PRO A 81 9.41 0.82 3.56
C PRO A 81 10.86 1.10 3.21
N MET A 82 11.39 0.33 2.26
CA MET A 82 12.73 0.56 1.74
C MET A 82 12.86 1.98 1.17
N PRO A 83 14.00 2.69 1.34
CA PRO A 83 14.17 4.04 0.82
C PRO A 83 13.89 4.19 -0.69
N LEU A 84 14.22 3.17 -1.49
CA LEU A 84 13.94 3.16 -2.94
C LEU A 84 12.43 3.12 -3.27
N SER A 85 11.60 2.61 -2.35
CA SER A 85 10.14 2.58 -2.57
C SER A 85 9.52 3.96 -2.75
N TYR A 86 10.16 5.00 -2.21
CA TYR A 86 9.68 6.36 -2.37
C TYR A 86 9.94 6.96 -3.75
N VAL A 87 10.77 6.33 -4.58
CA VAL A 87 11.15 6.82 -5.91
C VAL A 87 10.20 6.20 -6.96
N PRO A 88 9.27 6.99 -7.55
CA PRO A 88 8.20 6.45 -8.39
C PRO A 88 8.68 5.59 -9.57
N VAL A 89 9.75 6.02 -10.27
CA VAL A 89 10.26 5.32 -11.47
C VAL A 89 10.75 3.90 -11.18
N LEU A 90 11.09 3.60 -9.92
CA LEU A 90 11.59 2.28 -9.52
C LEU A 90 10.46 1.29 -9.17
N ALA A 91 9.18 1.67 -9.26
CA ALA A 91 8.06 0.84 -8.83
C ALA A 91 8.11 -0.60 -9.37
N ILE A 92 8.40 -0.76 -10.67
CA ILE A 92 8.48 -2.07 -11.32
C ILE A 92 9.69 -2.88 -10.81
N ASN A 93 10.79 -2.21 -10.45
CA ASN A 93 11.99 -2.86 -9.90
C ASN A 93 11.81 -3.37 -8.47
N LEU A 94 10.77 -2.91 -7.76
CA LEU A 94 10.46 -3.37 -6.39
C LEU A 94 9.64 -4.66 -6.39
N LEU A 95 9.04 -5.01 -7.53
CA LEU A 95 8.31 -6.27 -7.69
C LEU A 95 9.29 -7.43 -7.65
N ASN A 96 8.90 -8.51 -6.99
CA ASN A 96 9.73 -9.70 -6.78
C ASN A 96 11.01 -9.44 -5.97
N TYR A 97 11.01 -8.41 -5.12
CA TYR A 97 12.09 -8.18 -4.17
C TYR A 97 11.77 -8.83 -2.81
N PRO A 98 12.46 -9.92 -2.41
CA PRO A 98 12.04 -10.79 -1.31
C PRO A 98 11.89 -10.10 0.06
N GLU A 99 12.59 -8.99 0.28
CA GLU A 99 12.53 -8.26 1.56
C GLU A 99 11.21 -7.50 1.73
N ILE A 100 10.59 -7.04 0.63
CA ILE A 100 9.41 -6.16 0.64
C ILE A 100 8.22 -6.70 -0.17
N ASP A 101 8.37 -7.86 -0.82
CA ASP A 101 7.34 -8.54 -1.60
C ASP A 101 7.18 -9.97 -1.07
N TRP A 102 5.93 -10.44 -1.00
CA TRP A 102 5.60 -11.84 -0.74
C TRP A 102 5.93 -12.76 -1.91
N MET A 103 5.93 -12.23 -3.14
CA MET A 103 6.27 -12.95 -4.37
C MET A 103 5.43 -14.22 -4.59
N HIS A 104 4.12 -14.12 -4.38
CA HIS A 104 3.23 -15.26 -4.55
C HIS A 104 3.29 -15.78 -5.99
N LEU A 105 3.14 -17.10 -6.14
CA LEU A 105 2.99 -17.75 -7.44
C LEU A 105 1.63 -18.42 -7.49
N THR A 106 0.94 -18.26 -8.62
CA THR A 106 -0.24 -19.10 -8.88
C THR A 106 0.18 -20.55 -9.02
N VAL A 107 -0.76 -21.47 -8.87
CA VAL A 107 -0.60 -22.83 -9.44
C VAL A 107 -0.39 -22.74 -10.96
N PRO A 108 0.16 -23.78 -11.63
CA PRO A 108 0.25 -23.81 -13.09
C PRO A 108 -1.11 -23.57 -13.74
N GLN A 109 -1.16 -22.71 -14.74
CA GLN A 109 -2.39 -22.27 -15.41
C GLN A 109 -2.53 -22.97 -16.78
N THR A 110 -3.69 -23.57 -17.04
CA THR A 110 -3.94 -24.29 -18.30
C THR A 110 -4.47 -23.40 -19.42
N GLY A 111 -5.10 -22.26 -19.09
CA GLY A 111 -5.68 -21.32 -20.06
C GLY A 111 -5.02 -19.94 -20.11
N ALA A 112 -3.99 -19.70 -19.29
CA ALA A 112 -3.30 -18.43 -19.18
C ALA A 112 -1.82 -18.66 -18.87
N CYS A 113 -0.99 -17.61 -18.95
CA CYS A 113 0.44 -17.68 -18.59
C CYS A 113 1.21 -18.78 -19.32
N LEU A 114 0.79 -19.17 -20.54
CA LEU A 114 1.38 -20.29 -21.29
C LEU A 114 2.87 -20.09 -21.61
N ALA A 115 3.31 -18.84 -21.73
CA ALA A 115 4.70 -18.45 -21.93
C ALA A 115 5.48 -18.21 -20.63
N ALA A 116 4.82 -18.28 -19.47
CA ALA A 116 5.48 -18.10 -18.17
C ALA A 116 6.21 -19.39 -17.75
N LYS A 117 7.28 -19.24 -16.97
CA LYS A 117 8.00 -20.37 -16.40
C LYS A 117 7.03 -21.23 -15.57
N ASN A 118 7.02 -22.53 -15.82
CA ASN A 118 6.10 -23.51 -15.21
C ASN A 118 4.60 -23.17 -15.38
N GLN A 119 4.24 -22.29 -16.32
CA GLN A 119 2.87 -21.78 -16.51
C GLN A 119 2.30 -21.08 -15.26
N GLN A 120 3.16 -20.52 -14.40
CA GLN A 120 2.76 -19.84 -13.18
C GLN A 120 2.85 -18.32 -13.35
N SER A 121 1.90 -17.60 -12.77
CA SER A 121 1.89 -16.14 -12.73
C SER A 121 2.48 -15.64 -11.41
N GLY A 122 3.33 -14.62 -11.48
CA GLY A 122 3.87 -13.92 -10.30
C GLY A 122 2.92 -12.84 -9.82
N TRP A 123 2.53 -12.91 -8.54
CA TRP A 123 1.54 -12.04 -7.91
C TRP A 123 2.19 -11.30 -6.75
N SER A 124 2.70 -10.10 -7.04
CA SER A 124 3.35 -9.25 -6.05
C SER A 124 2.37 -8.73 -5.01
N GLN A 125 2.76 -8.80 -3.74
CA GLN A 125 2.04 -8.23 -2.61
C GLN A 125 3.04 -7.65 -1.62
N GLY A 126 2.84 -6.38 -1.22
CA GLY A 126 3.80 -5.71 -0.37
C GLY A 126 3.85 -6.32 1.04
N LYS A 127 5.07 -6.56 1.52
CA LYS A 127 5.42 -7.09 2.86
C LYS A 127 6.26 -6.06 3.59
N THR A 128 5.63 -4.97 4.00
CA THR A 128 6.24 -3.81 4.65
C THR A 128 5.12 -2.92 5.20
N LEU A 129 5.43 -1.98 6.10
CA LEU A 129 4.43 -1.00 6.54
C LEU A 129 3.83 -0.26 5.33
N GLY A 130 2.50 -0.23 5.24
CA GLY A 130 1.76 0.29 4.08
C GLY A 130 1.47 -0.75 2.97
N GLY A 131 2.02 -1.97 3.08
CA GLY A 131 1.79 -3.11 2.20
C GLY A 131 1.97 -2.77 0.72
N THR A 132 1.04 -3.25 -0.12
CA THR A 132 1.12 -3.06 -1.58
C THR A 132 1.11 -1.59 -2.02
N SER A 133 0.61 -0.65 -1.21
CA SER A 133 0.69 0.80 -1.53
C SER A 133 2.14 1.31 -1.63
N THR A 134 3.09 0.57 -1.05
CA THR A 134 4.53 0.87 -1.09
C THR A 134 5.20 0.37 -2.39
N ILE A 135 4.59 -0.56 -3.12
CA ILE A 135 5.18 -1.17 -4.34
C ILE A 135 4.31 -1.01 -5.59
N ASN A 136 3.07 -0.52 -5.49
CA ASN A 136 2.15 -0.35 -6.63
C ASN A 136 2.61 0.74 -7.61
N LEU A 137 1.83 1.00 -8.66
CA LEU A 137 2.11 2.04 -9.65
C LEU A 137 1.58 3.44 -9.30
N MET A 138 1.11 3.65 -8.06
CA MET A 138 0.58 4.91 -7.52
C MET A 138 -0.66 5.47 -8.24
N ILE A 139 -1.17 4.79 -9.26
CA ILE A 139 -2.34 5.25 -10.03
C ILE A 139 -3.53 5.44 -9.09
N GLN A 140 -4.05 6.66 -9.03
CA GLN A 140 -5.27 6.98 -8.30
C GLN A 140 -6.46 6.79 -9.23
N SER A 141 -7.17 5.68 -9.04
CA SER A 141 -8.40 5.36 -9.77
C SER A 141 -9.47 4.84 -8.83
N ARG A 142 -10.72 5.22 -9.08
CA ARG A 142 -11.92 4.77 -8.36
C ARG A 142 -12.68 3.77 -9.23
N GLY A 143 -13.40 2.85 -8.60
CA GLY A 143 -14.31 1.95 -9.30
C GLY A 143 -15.50 2.70 -9.90
N CYS A 144 -16.17 2.11 -10.89
CA CYS A 144 -17.36 2.69 -11.48
C CYS A 144 -18.50 2.74 -10.43
N PRO A 145 -19.34 3.79 -10.39
CA PRO A 145 -20.48 3.86 -9.48
C PRO A 145 -21.37 2.62 -9.52
N ARG A 146 -21.51 2.04 -10.73
CA ARG A 146 -22.26 0.81 -10.95
C ARG A 146 -21.70 -0.40 -10.18
N ASP A 147 -20.39 -0.46 -9.95
CA ASP A 147 -19.77 -1.54 -9.19
C ASP A 147 -20.24 -1.53 -7.74
N TYR A 148 -20.25 -0.34 -7.12
CA TYR A 148 -20.70 -0.12 -5.74
C TYR A 148 -22.21 -0.30 -5.58
N ASP A 149 -23.00 0.23 -6.52
CA ASP A 149 -24.45 0.01 -6.51
C ASP A 149 -24.80 -1.47 -6.69
N ASN A 150 -24.01 -2.21 -7.47
CA ASN A 150 -24.14 -3.65 -7.60
C ASN A 150 -23.75 -4.36 -6.29
N TRP A 151 -22.71 -3.92 -5.58
CA TRP A 151 -22.40 -4.44 -4.24
C TRP A 151 -23.55 -4.23 -3.27
N ALA A 152 -24.11 -3.01 -3.22
CA ALA A 152 -25.25 -2.69 -2.37
C ALA A 152 -26.45 -3.61 -2.65
N LYS A 153 -26.72 -3.88 -3.92
CA LYS A 153 -27.77 -4.80 -4.35
C LYS A 153 -27.49 -6.25 -3.92
N LEU A 154 -26.28 -6.76 -4.18
CA LEU A 154 -25.91 -8.15 -3.88
C LEU A 154 -25.88 -8.42 -2.37
N LEU A 155 -25.36 -7.46 -1.59
CA LEU A 155 -25.26 -7.55 -0.13
C LEU A 155 -26.57 -7.17 0.56
N GLN A 156 -27.52 -6.60 -0.16
CA GLN A 156 -28.76 -6.01 0.39
C GLN A 156 -28.47 -4.96 1.48
N ASP A 157 -27.38 -4.20 1.30
CA ASP A 157 -26.96 -3.14 2.23
C ASP A 157 -26.71 -1.84 1.45
N PRO A 158 -27.61 -0.84 1.56
CA PRO A 158 -27.49 0.41 0.82
C PRO A 158 -26.24 1.23 1.18
N LYS A 159 -25.60 0.96 2.34
CA LYS A 159 -24.38 1.65 2.77
C LYS A 159 -23.19 1.41 1.83
N TRP A 160 -23.27 0.39 0.98
CA TRP A 160 -22.27 0.11 -0.04
C TRP A 160 -22.55 0.77 -1.39
N SER A 161 -23.66 1.50 -1.54
CA SER A 161 -23.97 2.22 -2.79
C SER A 161 -22.97 3.34 -3.05
N TYR A 162 -22.80 3.74 -4.30
CA TYR A 162 -21.78 4.74 -4.66
C TYR A 162 -21.96 6.05 -3.88
N ASN A 163 -23.20 6.49 -3.71
CA ASN A 163 -23.53 7.72 -2.98
C ASN A 163 -23.11 7.65 -1.50
N GLU A 164 -23.19 6.48 -0.87
CA GLU A 164 -22.83 6.28 0.54
C GLU A 164 -21.31 6.13 0.72
N VAL A 165 -20.60 5.56 -0.26
CA VAL A 165 -19.14 5.40 -0.20
C VAL A 165 -18.36 6.64 -0.68
N LEU A 166 -18.94 7.47 -1.55
CA LEU A 166 -18.31 8.68 -2.10
C LEU A 166 -17.77 9.64 -1.01
N PRO A 167 -18.49 9.91 0.09
CA PRO A 167 -17.95 10.70 1.20
C PRO A 167 -16.64 10.15 1.77
N PHE A 168 -16.44 8.83 1.78
CA PHE A 168 -15.19 8.23 2.26
C PHE A 168 -14.05 8.37 1.25
N PHE A 169 -14.32 8.27 -0.05
CA PHE A 169 -13.32 8.59 -1.09
C PHE A 169 -12.87 10.04 -1.00
N LYS A 170 -13.83 10.97 -0.82
CA LYS A 170 -13.52 12.39 -0.61
C LYS A 170 -12.78 12.64 0.70
N LYS A 171 -13.10 11.93 1.78
CA LYS A 171 -12.41 12.07 3.08
C LYS A 171 -10.95 11.60 3.04
N MET A 172 -10.65 10.60 2.21
CA MET A 172 -9.29 10.08 2.03
C MET A 172 -8.40 11.03 1.22
N GLU A 173 -8.97 11.72 0.24
CA GLU A 173 -8.24 12.39 -0.84
C GLU A 173 -7.89 13.85 -0.51
N ASP A 174 -6.65 14.24 -0.84
CA ASP A 174 -6.23 15.62 -1.03
C ASP A 174 -5.84 15.84 -2.49
N PHE A 175 -6.86 16.19 -3.29
CA PHE A 175 -6.75 16.28 -4.74
C PHE A 175 -6.13 17.60 -5.17
N HIS A 176 -5.09 17.59 -6.00
CA HIS A 176 -4.42 18.80 -6.52
C HIS A 176 -4.60 18.97 -8.04
N GLY A 177 -5.63 18.35 -8.63
CA GLY A 177 -5.92 18.49 -10.04
C GLY A 177 -6.71 19.73 -10.43
N ALA A 178 -6.71 19.98 -11.74
CA ALA A 178 -7.33 21.14 -12.36
C ALA A 178 -8.46 20.68 -13.30
N TYR A 179 -9.63 20.44 -12.72
CA TYR A 179 -10.89 20.25 -13.45
C TYR A 179 -11.83 21.43 -13.20
N GLU A 180 -12.71 21.72 -14.16
CA GLU A 180 -13.75 22.74 -14.01
C GLU A 180 -14.68 22.43 -12.84
N ASN A 181 -15.00 21.15 -12.63
CA ASN A 181 -15.82 20.69 -11.52
C ASN A 181 -15.05 19.65 -10.70
N THR A 182 -14.66 20.03 -9.48
CA THR A 182 -13.97 19.16 -8.52
C THR A 182 -14.86 18.72 -7.36
N SER A 183 -16.19 18.87 -7.47
CA SER A 183 -17.15 18.53 -6.40
C SER A 183 -17.12 17.05 -5.98
N LEU A 184 -16.65 16.17 -6.87
CA LEU A 184 -16.50 14.73 -6.62
C LEU A 184 -15.15 14.38 -5.97
N HIS A 185 -14.25 15.34 -5.81
CA HIS A 185 -12.93 15.15 -5.20
C HIS A 185 -12.88 15.64 -3.76
N GLY A 186 -11.97 15.03 -3.01
CA GLY A 186 -11.58 15.43 -1.66
C GLY A 186 -10.51 16.52 -1.65
N LYS A 187 -10.49 17.32 -0.58
CA LYS A 187 -9.42 18.27 -0.27
C LYS A 187 -9.07 18.14 1.21
N GLY A 188 -7.78 18.17 1.54
CA GLY A 188 -7.29 18.06 2.91
C GLY A 188 -7.31 16.65 3.50
N GLY A 189 -7.61 15.63 2.71
CA GLY A 189 -7.44 14.23 3.12
C GLY A 189 -5.96 13.83 3.30
N PRO A 190 -5.68 12.69 3.94
CA PRO A 190 -4.31 12.23 4.16
C PRO A 190 -3.57 11.81 2.87
N MET A 191 -4.29 11.32 1.85
CA MET A 191 -3.70 10.84 0.60
C MET A 191 -3.59 11.96 -0.43
N ASN A 192 -2.37 12.45 -0.65
CA ASN A 192 -2.07 13.41 -1.72
C ASN A 192 -2.34 12.77 -3.10
N VAL A 193 -3.05 13.49 -3.96
CA VAL A 193 -3.32 13.08 -5.34
C VAL A 193 -2.93 14.22 -6.26
N GLU A 194 -1.92 14.01 -7.09
CA GLU A 194 -1.39 15.03 -8.00
C GLU A 194 -1.10 14.45 -9.38
N ILE A 195 -1.07 15.32 -10.39
CA ILE A 195 -0.58 14.99 -11.72
C ILE A 195 0.93 15.24 -11.75
N VAL A 196 1.68 14.40 -12.47
CA VAL A 196 3.11 14.59 -12.65
C VAL A 196 3.39 15.67 -13.72
N PRO A 197 4.44 16.51 -13.56
CA PRO A 197 4.77 17.53 -14.55
C PRO A 197 5.18 16.96 -15.90
N ASP A 198 6.00 15.91 -15.89
CA ASP A 198 6.38 15.18 -17.10
C ASP A 198 5.41 14.03 -17.34
N LYS A 199 4.57 14.19 -18.36
CA LYS A 199 3.56 13.21 -18.76
C LYS A 199 4.04 12.36 -19.93
N SER A 200 5.28 12.53 -20.40
CA SER A 200 5.80 11.92 -21.63
C SER A 200 4.81 12.12 -22.78
N ASN A 201 4.32 11.02 -23.38
CA ASN A 201 3.35 11.04 -24.48
C ASN A 201 1.88 11.17 -24.01
N GLY A 202 1.62 11.48 -22.74
CA GLY A 202 0.27 11.51 -22.16
C GLY A 202 -0.69 12.44 -22.88
N ASP A 203 -0.29 13.70 -23.13
CA ASP A 203 -1.15 14.66 -23.83
C ASP A 203 -1.37 14.26 -25.31
N VAL A 204 -0.39 13.62 -25.96
CA VAL A 204 -0.53 13.08 -27.33
C VAL A 204 -1.53 11.92 -27.34
N PHE A 205 -1.46 11.03 -26.34
CA PHE A 205 -2.39 9.90 -26.21
C PHE A 205 -3.83 10.38 -25.97
N VAL A 206 -4.02 11.39 -25.12
CA VAL A 206 -5.34 12.02 -24.91
C VAL A 206 -5.84 12.68 -26.20
N GLY A 207 -4.98 13.41 -26.91
CA GLY A 207 -5.33 14.05 -28.19
C GLY A 207 -5.79 13.05 -29.25
N ALA A 208 -5.10 11.91 -29.37
CA ALA A 208 -5.54 10.84 -30.27
C ALA A 208 -6.94 10.32 -29.90
N GLY A 209 -7.25 10.17 -28.61
CA GLY A 209 -8.60 9.82 -28.16
C GLY A 209 -9.66 10.82 -28.64
N GLN A 210 -9.33 12.11 -28.63
CA GLN A 210 -10.22 13.17 -29.13
C GLN A 210 -10.41 13.11 -30.64
N ASP A 211 -9.37 12.76 -31.41
CA ASP A 211 -9.50 12.54 -32.87
C ASP A 211 -10.44 11.37 -33.21
N PHE A 212 -10.53 10.38 -32.31
CA PHE A 212 -11.51 9.28 -32.40
C PHE A 212 -12.89 9.64 -31.84
N GLY A 213 -13.12 10.89 -31.43
CA GLY A 213 -14.41 11.39 -30.94
C GLY A 213 -14.66 11.23 -29.44
N TYR A 214 -13.66 10.77 -28.66
CA TYR A 214 -13.79 10.64 -27.21
C TYR A 214 -13.38 11.92 -26.48
N PRO A 215 -14.17 12.41 -25.52
CA PRO A 215 -13.83 13.63 -24.80
C PRO A 215 -12.63 13.42 -23.87
N LYS A 216 -11.93 14.52 -23.56
CA LYS A 216 -11.06 14.56 -22.40
C LYS A 216 -11.94 14.68 -21.14
N THR A 217 -11.83 13.75 -20.19
CA THR A 217 -12.74 13.71 -19.03
C THR A 217 -12.08 13.20 -17.76
N ASP A 218 -12.53 13.72 -16.62
CA ASP A 218 -12.13 13.20 -15.32
C ASP A 218 -12.55 11.74 -15.15
N LEU A 219 -11.55 10.86 -15.10
CA LEU A 219 -11.72 9.41 -14.97
C LEU A 219 -12.30 8.98 -13.61
N ASN A 220 -12.23 9.85 -12.59
CA ASN A 220 -12.73 9.60 -11.24
C ASN A 220 -13.99 10.42 -10.90
N GLY A 221 -14.47 11.21 -11.87
CA GLY A 221 -15.59 12.12 -11.73
C GLY A 221 -16.90 11.45 -12.08
N ARG A 222 -17.51 11.87 -13.18
CA ARG A 222 -18.83 11.37 -13.62
C ARG A 222 -18.78 10.03 -14.37
N PHE A 223 -17.62 9.41 -14.49
CA PHE A 223 -17.43 8.15 -15.22
C PHE A 223 -17.99 8.21 -16.65
N THR A 224 -17.68 9.29 -17.35
CA THR A 224 -17.97 9.44 -18.78
C THR A 224 -16.89 8.71 -19.57
N GLU A 225 -17.28 8.01 -20.64
CA GLU A 225 -16.33 7.40 -21.56
C GLU A 225 -15.43 8.49 -22.17
N GLY A 226 -14.12 8.33 -22.05
CA GLY A 226 -13.16 9.32 -22.49
C GLY A 226 -11.75 9.04 -22.01
N PHE A 227 -10.86 10.00 -22.25
CA PHE A 227 -9.44 9.91 -21.94
C PHE A 227 -8.99 11.04 -21.04
N ASP A 228 -8.00 10.80 -20.18
CA ASP A 228 -7.27 11.87 -19.52
C ASP A 228 -5.88 11.41 -19.11
N ASN A 229 -5.05 12.35 -18.69
CA ASN A 229 -3.85 12.08 -17.96
C ASN A 229 -4.17 11.52 -16.58
N ILE A 230 -3.30 10.63 -16.12
CA ILE A 230 -3.49 9.90 -14.87
C ILE A 230 -3.02 10.75 -13.69
N TYR A 231 -3.79 10.70 -12.61
CA TYR A 231 -3.40 11.24 -11.30
C TYR A 231 -2.79 10.14 -10.45
N TYR A 232 -1.84 10.52 -9.61
CA TYR A 232 -1.04 9.59 -8.82
C TYR A 232 -1.04 9.95 -7.34
N ASN A 233 -0.90 8.93 -6.48
CA ASN A 233 -0.56 9.09 -5.08
C ASN A 233 0.93 9.44 -4.92
N ILE A 234 1.27 10.67 -5.28
CA ILE A 234 2.62 11.25 -5.17
C ILE A 234 2.51 12.54 -4.36
N LYS A 235 3.55 12.90 -3.61
CA LYS A 235 3.68 14.18 -2.93
C LYS A 235 5.13 14.65 -3.00
N ASN A 236 5.37 15.84 -3.55
CA ASN A 236 6.72 16.40 -3.72
C ASN A 236 7.65 15.45 -4.49
N GLY A 237 7.15 14.81 -5.55
CA GLY A 237 7.92 13.88 -6.38
C GLY A 237 8.23 12.53 -5.74
N ARG A 238 7.63 12.21 -4.59
CA ARG A 238 7.81 10.94 -3.89
C ARG A 238 6.50 10.17 -3.83
N ARG A 239 6.57 8.84 -3.93
CA ARG A 239 5.42 7.97 -3.64
C ARG A 239 4.80 8.34 -2.29
N HIS A 240 3.49 8.49 -2.26
CA HIS A 240 2.73 8.83 -1.08
C HIS A 240 1.63 7.79 -0.81
N GLY A 241 2.06 6.58 -0.45
CA GLY A 241 1.17 5.48 -0.08
C GLY A 241 0.63 5.61 1.35
N THR A 242 0.01 4.54 1.85
CA THR A 242 -0.70 4.57 3.14
C THR A 242 0.23 4.67 4.35
N TYR A 243 1.48 4.18 4.27
CA TYR A 243 2.46 4.38 5.35
C TYR A 243 2.75 5.87 5.61
N PRO A 244 3.26 6.66 4.65
CA PRO A 244 3.52 8.08 4.90
C PRO A 244 2.24 8.91 5.15
N ALA A 245 1.09 8.51 4.59
CA ALA A 245 -0.16 9.23 4.73
C ALA A 245 -0.88 8.97 6.07
N TYR A 246 -0.90 7.74 6.57
CA TYR A 246 -1.70 7.34 7.73
C TYR A 246 -0.88 6.89 8.94
N LEU A 247 0.23 6.17 8.76
CA LEU A 247 0.96 5.59 9.89
C LEU A 247 2.10 6.48 10.37
N LYS A 248 2.95 6.95 9.44
CA LYS A 248 4.13 7.79 9.76
C LYS A 248 3.79 9.01 10.62
N PRO A 249 2.68 9.74 10.40
CA PRO A 249 2.34 10.91 11.22
C PRO A 249 1.98 10.58 12.68
N ILE A 250 1.63 9.32 12.96
CA ILE A 250 1.09 8.89 14.27
C ILE A 250 1.93 7.81 14.95
N MET A 251 3.16 7.56 14.48
CA MET A 251 4.04 6.52 15.05
C MET A 251 4.31 6.68 16.55
N ASN A 252 4.20 7.90 17.08
CA ASN A 252 4.41 8.22 18.49
C ASN A 252 3.09 8.32 19.28
N ARG A 253 1.96 7.95 18.69
CA ARG A 253 0.66 7.99 19.36
C ARG A 253 0.60 6.90 20.42
N TYR A 254 0.35 7.29 21.68
CA TYR A 254 0.38 6.37 22.83
C TYR A 254 -0.66 5.23 22.77
N THR A 255 -1.78 5.44 22.08
CA THR A 255 -2.83 4.44 21.86
C THR A 255 -2.55 3.49 20.69
N LEU A 256 -1.45 3.66 19.95
CA LEU A 256 -1.09 2.81 18.81
C LEU A 256 0.24 2.11 19.08
N THR A 257 0.20 0.78 19.17
CA THR A 257 1.40 -0.06 19.17
C THR A 257 1.55 -0.72 17.81
N ILE A 258 2.68 -0.51 17.14
CA ILE A 258 3.00 -1.15 15.86
C ILE A 258 4.13 -2.15 16.08
N GLU A 259 3.86 -3.42 15.79
CA GLU A 259 4.89 -4.46 15.79
C GLU A 259 5.22 -4.85 14.35
N LYS A 260 6.46 -4.52 13.95
CA LYS A 260 7.05 -4.96 12.69
C LYS A 260 7.59 -6.38 12.84
N PHE A 261 7.80 -7.04 11.70
CA PHE A 261 8.30 -8.41 11.63
C PHE A 261 7.43 -9.42 12.41
N ALA A 262 6.14 -9.14 12.54
CA ALA A 262 5.15 -9.91 13.27
C ALA A 262 4.19 -10.61 12.29
N HIS A 263 4.46 -11.86 11.98
CA HIS A 263 3.65 -12.66 11.07
C HIS A 263 2.56 -13.39 11.87
N VAL A 264 1.31 -12.95 11.71
CA VAL A 264 0.15 -13.62 12.33
C VAL A 264 -0.14 -14.95 11.65
N ASN A 265 -0.16 -16.02 12.43
CA ASN A 265 -0.37 -17.38 11.94
C ASN A 265 -1.81 -17.85 12.14
N LYS A 266 -2.46 -17.42 13.23
CA LYS A 266 -3.78 -17.91 13.64
C LYS A 266 -4.58 -16.86 14.38
N ILE A 267 -5.90 -16.94 14.24
CA ILE A 267 -6.86 -16.26 15.11
C ILE A 267 -7.18 -17.21 16.27
N LEU A 268 -7.13 -16.69 17.49
CA LEU A 268 -7.52 -17.40 18.70
C LEU A 268 -9.04 -17.23 18.89
N ILE A 269 -9.76 -18.34 18.95
CA ILE A 269 -11.22 -18.38 19.08
C ILE A 269 -11.57 -19.09 20.38
N ASP A 270 -12.46 -18.52 21.17
CA ASP A 270 -12.95 -19.15 22.41
C ASP A 270 -14.01 -20.23 22.16
N GLU A 271 -14.46 -20.88 23.22
CA GLU A 271 -15.49 -21.93 23.16
C GLU A 271 -16.85 -21.45 22.63
N ASN A 272 -17.11 -20.14 22.66
CA ASN A 272 -18.34 -19.52 22.17
C ASN A 272 -18.23 -19.07 20.70
N GLY A 273 -17.09 -19.31 20.05
CA GLY A 273 -16.84 -18.90 18.67
C GLY A 273 -16.41 -17.43 18.53
N LYS A 274 -16.06 -16.74 19.62
CA LYS A 274 -15.59 -15.35 19.57
C LYS A 274 -14.08 -15.31 19.31
N ALA A 275 -13.65 -14.45 18.37
CA ALA A 275 -12.24 -14.12 18.21
C ALA A 275 -11.73 -13.30 19.40
N ILE A 276 -10.81 -13.86 20.17
CA ILE A 276 -10.27 -13.26 21.41
C ILE A 276 -8.83 -12.75 21.25
N GLY A 277 -8.16 -13.09 20.16
CA GLY A 277 -6.77 -12.71 19.96
C GLY A 277 -6.15 -13.33 18.73
N VAL A 278 -4.82 -13.24 18.66
CA VAL A 278 -4.02 -13.82 17.59
C VAL A 278 -2.75 -14.46 18.13
N GLU A 279 -2.28 -15.47 17.40
CA GLU A 279 -0.98 -16.07 17.56
C GLU A 279 -0.09 -15.68 16.38
N TYR A 280 1.12 -15.22 16.66
CA TYR A 280 2.04 -14.70 15.65
C TYR A 280 3.50 -15.03 15.95
N ASP A 281 4.30 -15.12 14.89
CA ASP A 281 5.76 -15.24 15.01
C ASP A 281 6.40 -13.87 14.84
N ARG A 282 7.28 -13.51 15.78
CA ARG A 282 8.08 -12.29 15.71
C ARG A 282 9.50 -12.57 16.17
N HIS A 283 10.47 -12.26 15.31
CA HIS A 283 11.89 -12.54 15.57
C HIS A 283 12.16 -14.00 16.00
N LEU A 284 11.53 -14.96 15.32
CA LEU A 284 11.60 -16.41 15.61
C LEU A 284 10.99 -16.83 16.95
N MET A 285 10.24 -15.95 17.61
CA MET A 285 9.49 -16.27 18.83
C MET A 285 8.00 -16.27 18.55
N ARG A 286 7.35 -17.36 18.94
CA ARG A 286 5.90 -17.49 18.96
C ARG A 286 5.34 -16.64 20.11
N LYS A 287 4.40 -15.76 19.80
CA LYS A 287 3.73 -14.86 20.73
C LYS A 287 2.22 -14.93 20.56
N GLN A 288 1.52 -14.46 21.57
CA GLN A 288 0.07 -14.28 21.55
C GLN A 288 -0.25 -12.84 21.98
N ALA A 289 -1.32 -12.29 21.41
CA ALA A 289 -1.90 -11.03 21.84
C ALA A 289 -3.42 -11.16 21.86
N PHE A 290 -4.05 -10.53 22.84
CA PHE A 290 -5.49 -10.61 23.06
C PHE A 290 -6.17 -9.25 22.81
N ALA A 291 -7.39 -9.30 22.29
CA ALA A 291 -8.22 -8.13 22.04
C ALA A 291 -9.47 -8.18 22.92
N SER A 292 -9.79 -7.07 23.59
CA SER A 292 -11.01 -6.98 24.40
C SER A 292 -12.28 -6.85 23.54
N LYS A 293 -12.16 -6.26 22.33
CA LYS A 293 -13.26 -6.07 21.38
C LYS A 293 -13.12 -6.99 20.17
N GLU A 294 -12.30 -6.62 19.19
CA GLU A 294 -12.28 -7.29 17.88
C GLU A 294 -10.86 -7.50 17.34
N VAL A 295 -10.71 -8.55 16.54
CA VAL A 295 -9.56 -8.79 15.67
C VAL A 295 -9.96 -8.46 14.24
N ILE A 296 -9.26 -7.52 13.61
CA ILE A 296 -9.56 -7.03 12.26
C ILE A 296 -8.50 -7.55 11.30
N ILE A 297 -8.92 -8.36 10.33
CA ILE A 297 -8.03 -8.95 9.32
C ILE A 297 -7.91 -8.00 8.13
N SER A 298 -6.68 -7.57 7.86
CA SER A 298 -6.31 -6.66 6.76
C SER A 298 -4.99 -7.09 6.10
N ALA A 299 -4.70 -8.40 6.12
CA ALA A 299 -3.47 -8.98 5.59
C ALA A 299 -3.45 -9.10 4.04
N GLY A 300 -4.57 -8.74 3.39
CA GLY A 300 -4.76 -8.76 1.95
C GLY A 300 -5.47 -10.03 1.47
N LEU A 301 -5.61 -10.18 0.15
CA LEU A 301 -6.43 -11.26 -0.41
C LEU A 301 -5.77 -12.66 -0.32
N ASN A 302 -4.43 -12.71 -0.37
CA ASN A 302 -3.65 -13.95 -0.45
C ASN A 302 -2.91 -14.28 0.85
N SER A 303 -3.42 -13.80 1.99
CA SER A 303 -2.82 -13.98 3.32
C SER A 303 -3.35 -15.18 4.08
#